data_AF-A0A5J4RFK2-F1
#
_entry.id   AF-A0A5J4RFK2-F1
#
_cell.length_a   1.000
_cell.length_b   1.000
_cell.length_c   1.000
_cell.angle_alpha   90.00
_cell.angle_beta   90.00
_cell.angle_gamma   90.00
#
_symmetry.space_group_name_H-M   'P 1'
#
loop_
_entity.id
_entity.type
_entity.pdbx_description
1 polymer ?
#
loop_
_entity_poly.entity_id
_entity_poly.type
_entity_poly.pdbx_seq_one_letter_code
_entity_poly.pdbx_strand_id
1 'polypeptide(L)' 'LIIDVCNNQSKKPIDALIEVYNSWLSRKIEDYNSSVYYENPSYLYESYIEGKMLIN' A
#
# COMPACT_ATOMS: atom_id res chain seq x y z
N LEU A 1 1.36 -5.34 2.18
CA LEU A 1 1.58 -4.30 1.15
C LEU A 1 2.83 -4.54 0.31
N ILE A 2 4.03 -4.06 0.68
CA ILE A 2 5.20 -4.11 -0.24
C ILE A 2 5.57 -5.53 -0.68
N ILE A 3 5.64 -6.47 0.28
CA ILE A 3 5.94 -7.87 -0.01
C ILE A 3 4.85 -8.52 -0.87
N ASP A 4 3.58 -8.17 -0.64
CA ASP A 4 2.46 -8.68 -1.45
C ASP A 4 2.51 -8.14 -2.88
N VAL A 5 2.84 -6.85 -3.08
CA VAL A 5 3.08 -6.27 -4.41
C VAL A 5 4.25 -6.97 -5.10
N CYS A 6 5.35 -7.18 -4.37
CA CYS A 6 6.54 -7.88 -4.85
C CYS A 6 6.18 -9.29 -5.37
N ASN A 7 5.49 -10.09 -4.55
CA ASN A 7 5.16 -11.47 -4.88
C ASN A 7 4.11 -11.56 -6.00
N ASN A 8 3.00 -10.82 -5.88
CA ASN A 8 1.87 -10.93 -6.82
C ASN A 8 2.15 -10.31 -8.19
N GLN A 9 3.12 -9.40 -8.28
CA GLN A 9 3.50 -8.76 -9.54
C GLN A 9 4.88 -9.20 -10.04
N SER A 10 5.50 -10.20 -9.41
CA SER A 10 6.85 -10.70 -9.77
C SER A 10 7.90 -9.59 -9.88
N LYS A 11 7.86 -8.64 -8.93
CA LYS A 11 8.80 -7.51 -8.83
C LYS A 11 9.90 -7.81 -7.83
N LYS A 12 11.02 -7.09 -7.89
CA LYS A 12 11.97 -7.09 -6.76
C LYS A 12 11.41 -6.21 -5.64
N PRO A 13 11.78 -6.45 -4.36
CA PRO A 13 11.30 -5.64 -3.25
C PRO A 13 11.57 -4.14 -3.42
N ILE A 14 12.72 -3.77 -3.99
CA ILE A 14 13.07 -2.36 -4.21
C ILE A 14 12.18 -1.68 -5.26
N ASP A 15 11.80 -2.40 -6.31
CA ASP A 15 10.92 -1.87 -7.37
C ASP A 15 9.51 -1.66 -6.81
N ALA A 16 9.00 -2.64 -6.05
CA ALA A 16 7.71 -2.54 -5.38
C ALA A 16 7.67 -1.40 -4.34
N LEU A 17 8.76 -1.19 -3.60
CA LEU A 17 8.89 -0.09 -2.65
C LEU A 17 8.79 1.27 -3.35
N ILE A 18 9.56 1.49 -4.42
CA ILE A 18 9.57 2.75 -5.17
C ILE A 18 8.19 3.03 -5.75
N GLU A 19 7.53 2.03 -6.32
CA GLU A 19 6.20 2.16 -6.90
C GLU A 19 5.15 2.55 -5.87
N VAL A 20 5.06 1.81 -4.75
CA VAL A 20 4.07 2.09 -3.70
C VAL A 20 4.32 3.46 -3.07
N TYR A 21 5.59 3.83 -2.85
CA TYR A 21 5.95 5.14 -2.32
C TYR A 21 5.53 6.29 -3.26
N ASN A 22 5.59 6.10 -4.58
CA ASN A 22 5.15 7.09 -5.56
C ASN A 22 3.65 7.02 -5.89
N SER A 23 2.88 6.19 -5.18
CA SER A 23 1.45 6.00 -5.43
C SER A 23 0.57 6.96 -4.62
N TRP A 24 -0.73 6.96 -4.95
CA TRP A 24 -1.75 7.70 -4.19
C TRP A 24 -1.81 7.28 -2.71
N LEU A 25 -1.47 6.03 -2.40
CA LEU A 25 -1.58 5.46 -1.07
C LEU A 25 -0.51 6.00 -0.11
N SER A 26 0.69 6.37 -0.60
CA SER A 26 1.76 6.90 0.26
C SER A 26 1.32 8.15 1.00
N ARG A 27 0.57 9.05 0.34
CA ARG A 27 0.02 10.26 0.98
C ARG A 27 -1.00 9.98 2.08
N LYS A 28 -1.61 8.80 2.08
CA LYS A 28 -2.56 8.38 3.11
C LYS A 28 -1.86 7.71 4.28
N ILE A 29 -0.77 7.00 4.02
CA ILE A 29 0.06 6.36 5.05
C ILE A 29 0.90 7.41 5.80
N GLU A 30 1.37 8.47 5.14
CA GLU A 30 2.18 9.50 5.81
C GLU A 30 1.38 10.40 6.78
N ASP A 31 0.04 10.32 6.76
CA ASP A 31 -0.81 10.99 7.75
C ASP A 31 -0.90 10.15 9.03
N TYR A 32 0.02 10.41 9.97
CA TYR A 32 0.09 9.74 11.26
C TYR A 32 -1.15 9.95 12.16
N ASN A 33 -2.01 10.92 11.84
CA ASN A 33 -3.26 11.15 12.58
C ASN A 33 -4.45 10.37 12.00
N SER A 34 -4.28 9.75 10.83
CA SER A 34 -5.31 8.96 10.17
C SER A 34 -5.31 7.52 10.65
N SER A 35 -6.50 6.90 10.72
CA SER A 35 -6.61 5.46 11.01
C SER A 35 -5.83 4.61 10.00
N VAL A 36 -5.67 5.10 8.77
CA VAL A 36 -4.92 4.42 7.69
C VAL A 36 -3.50 4.08 8.09
N TYR A 37 -2.83 4.94 8.88
CA TYR A 37 -1.47 4.66 9.34
C TYR A 37 -1.37 3.40 10.20
N TYR A 38 -2.46 3.05 10.89
CA TYR A 38 -2.55 1.91 11.80
C TYR A 38 -3.16 0.66 11.14
N GLU A 39 -3.57 0.76 9.88
CA GLU A 39 -4.15 -0.37 9.16
C GLU A 39 -3.11 -1.45 8.87
N ASN A 40 -3.59 -2.69 8.79
CA ASN A 40 -2.72 -3.82 8.55
C ASN A 40 -2.22 -3.86 7.08
N PRO A 41 -1.05 -4.46 6.82
CA PRO A 41 -0.49 -4.50 5.47
C PRO A 41 -1.37 -5.19 4.42
N SER A 42 -2.23 -6.13 4.80
CA SER A 42 -3.13 -6.83 3.88
C SER A 42 -4.25 -5.91 3.39
N TYR A 43 -4.90 -5.18 4.31
CA TYR A 43 -5.90 -4.17 3.96
C TYR A 43 -5.32 -3.07 3.07
N LEU A 44 -4.11 -2.59 3.40
CA LEU A 44 -3.41 -1.60 2.58
C LEU A 44 -3.09 -2.15 1.18
N TYR A 45 -2.74 -3.43 1.08
CA TYR A 45 -2.52 -4.10 -0.21
C TYR A 45 -3.79 -4.18 -1.05
N GLU A 46 -4.90 -4.65 -0.47
CA GLU A 46 -6.16 -4.75 -1.19
C GLU A 46 -6.67 -3.38 -1.65
N SER A 47 -6.59 -2.37 -0.78
CA SER A 47 -6.91 -0.98 -1.13
C SER A 47 -6.01 -0.45 -2.25
N TYR A 48 -4.69 -0.72 -2.18
CA TYR A 48 -3.72 -0.33 -3.22
C TYR A 48 -4.11 -0.87 -4.60
N ILE A 49 -4.45 -2.17 -4.67
CA ILE A 49 -4.84 -2.84 -5.92
C ILE A 49 -6.17 -2.31 -6.45
N GLU A 50 -7.14 -2.04 -5.57
CA GLU A 50 -8.45 -1.48 -5.94
C GLU A 50 -8.37 0.01 -6.36
N GLY A 51 -7.28 0.70 -6.02
CA GLY A 51 -7.07 2.12 -6.35
C GLY A 51 -7.85 3.10 -5.48
N LYS A 52 -8.45 2.63 -4.38
CA LYS A 52 -9.17 3.43 -3.38
C LYS A 52 -9.16 2.71 -2.03
N MET A 53 -9.43 3.44 -0.96
CA MET A 53 -9.62 2.85 0.36
C MET A 53 -10.86 1.94 0.35
N LEU A 54 -10.72 0.71 0.85
CA LEU A 54 -11.85 -0.18 1.04
C LEU A 54 -12.68 0.27 2.26
N ILE A 55 -14.00 0.31 2.13
CA ILE A 55 -14.89 0.61 3.25
C ILE A 55 -15.30 -0.73 3.85
N ASN A 56 -15.00 -0.92 5.14
CA ASN A 56 -15.53 -2.05 5.91
C ASN A 56 -17.01 -1.84 6.24
#